data_AF-M7A175-F1
#
_entry.id   AF-M7A175-F1
#
_cell.length_a   1.000
_cell.length_b   1.000
_cell.length_c   1.000
_cell.angle_alpha   90.00
_cell.angle_beta   90.00
_cell.angle_gamma   90.00
#
_symmetry.space_group_name_H-M   'P 1'
#
loop_
_entity.id
_entity.type
_entity.pdbx_description
1 polymer ?
#
loop_
_entity_poly.entity_id
_entity_poly.type
_entity_poly.pdbx_seq_one_letter_code
_entity_poly.pdbx_strand_id
1 'polypeptide(L)'
;MTLTLGTEKKTIPFAFYAEEIEYQILTTLRKMIRKPEDVKIGILSLPESLSTVFSGFENGKDTIGIFTDQILKEEYGIVPEIHIEEEEIPDSIGTLLWIGGGTLSEISSYRLDQFLMRGGNLILLFKSMDFRLAPSNRKNGIRIDSISPGIAKPTSYIEEQNRIFEYYGFRVNTDLVLDPNHSLPISSLTEVEPGIIGKYAYPLWILVGSSDQMLSEVSQFTSPFQNLLLPWISSLTLFPDKQPKVKMETILSSSEEAEIRSSVIAIGEKQILANPIQSGGQKNRFGCNVRRKF
;
A
#
# COMPACT_ATOMS: atom_id res chain seq x y z
N MET A 1 -0.38 -20.38 28.41
CA MET A 1 -1.48 -20.01 29.34
C MET A 1 -2.81 -20.22 28.61
N THR A 2 -3.90 -20.57 29.27
CA THR A 2 -5.20 -20.78 28.59
C THR A 2 -6.25 -19.80 29.11
N LEU A 3 -6.90 -19.07 28.21
CA LEU A 3 -8.06 -18.23 28.50
C LEU A 3 -9.34 -19.00 28.21
N THR A 4 -10.32 -18.86 29.10
CA THR A 4 -11.66 -19.44 28.94
C THR A 4 -12.70 -18.35 29.11
N LEU A 5 -13.63 -18.23 28.16
CA LEU A 5 -14.77 -17.31 28.21
C LEU A 5 -16.03 -18.11 27.87
N GLY A 6 -16.84 -18.43 28.87
CA GLY A 6 -18.00 -19.33 28.69
C GLY A 6 -17.55 -20.71 28.18
N THR A 7 -17.99 -21.09 26.98
CA THR A 7 -17.61 -22.34 26.30
C THR A 7 -16.37 -22.21 25.42
N GLU A 8 -15.92 -20.99 25.10
CA GLU A 8 -14.74 -20.77 24.27
C GLU A 8 -13.45 -20.89 25.08
N LYS A 9 -12.47 -21.62 24.53
CA LYS A 9 -11.12 -21.77 25.10
C LYS A 9 -10.08 -21.39 24.05
N LYS A 10 -9.15 -20.51 24.41
CA LYS A 10 -7.98 -20.18 23.58
C LYS A 10 -6.69 -20.32 24.36
N THR A 11 -5.71 -20.95 23.74
CA THR A 11 -4.36 -21.11 24.32
C THR A 11 -3.47 -20.00 23.80
N ILE A 12 -2.87 -19.26 24.72
CA ILE A 12 -1.86 -18.23 24.43
C ILE A 12 -0.47 -18.88 24.49
N PRO A 13 0.37 -18.68 23.46
CA PRO A 13 1.77 -19.12 23.47
C PRO A 13 2.55 -18.47 24.63
N PHE A 14 3.69 -19.05 24.97
CA PHE A 14 4.54 -18.52 26.04
C PHE A 14 5.22 -17.22 25.58
N ALA A 15 5.05 -16.13 26.33
CA ALA A 15 5.70 -14.85 26.08
C ALA A 15 6.77 -14.57 27.16
N PHE A 16 7.85 -13.91 26.77
CA PHE A 16 9.01 -13.69 27.64
C PHE A 16 8.95 -12.36 28.41
N TYR A 17 8.21 -11.37 27.89
CA TYR A 17 8.07 -10.04 28.49
C TYR A 17 6.64 -9.78 28.99
N ALA A 18 6.49 -8.98 30.05
CA ALA A 18 5.20 -8.71 30.68
C ALA A 18 4.26 -7.91 29.76
N GLU A 19 4.81 -6.97 29.01
CA GLU A 19 4.10 -6.15 28.03
C GLU A 19 3.52 -7.01 26.89
N GLU A 20 4.27 -8.02 26.46
CA GLU A 20 3.79 -9.00 25.47
C GLU A 20 2.64 -9.85 26.02
N ILE A 21 2.71 -10.24 27.29
CA ILE A 21 1.64 -11.01 27.95
C ILE A 21 0.35 -10.18 28.02
N GLU A 22 0.43 -8.93 28.45
CA GLU A 22 -0.75 -8.05 28.52
C GLU A 22 -1.38 -7.85 27.15
N TYR A 23 -0.56 -7.51 26.16
CA TYR A 23 -1.01 -7.36 24.77
C TYR A 23 -1.68 -8.63 24.25
N GLN A 24 -1.08 -9.80 24.47
CA GLN A 24 -1.63 -11.08 24.02
C GLN A 24 -2.94 -11.43 24.72
N ILE A 25 -3.06 -11.18 26.03
CA ILE A 25 -4.29 -11.41 26.78
C ILE A 25 -5.40 -10.49 26.27
N LEU A 26 -5.15 -9.19 26.16
CA LEU A 26 -6.14 -8.21 25.72
C LEU A 26 -6.61 -8.50 24.30
N THR A 27 -5.68 -8.81 23.40
CA THR A 27 -5.99 -9.15 22.00
C THR A 27 -6.79 -10.44 21.91
N THR A 28 -6.42 -11.46 22.67
CA THR A 28 -7.13 -12.75 22.69
C THR A 28 -8.54 -12.61 23.26
N LEU A 29 -8.71 -11.90 24.39
CA LEU A 29 -10.02 -11.61 24.98
C LEU A 29 -10.91 -10.82 24.02
N ARG A 30 -10.35 -9.77 23.38
CA ARG A 30 -11.07 -8.99 22.37
C ARG A 30 -11.55 -9.88 21.23
N LYS A 31 -10.71 -10.81 20.74
CA LYS A 31 -11.08 -11.77 19.70
C LYS A 31 -12.14 -12.78 20.15
N MET A 32 -12.22 -13.14 21.43
CA MET A 32 -13.23 -14.08 21.99
C MET A 32 -14.59 -13.42 22.24
N ILE A 33 -14.61 -12.12 22.57
CA ILE A 33 -15.85 -11.39 22.86
C ILE A 33 -16.51 -10.88 21.55
N ARG A 34 -15.71 -10.71 20.50
CA ARG A 34 -16.13 -10.06 19.26
C ARG A 34 -17.30 -10.78 18.58
N LYS A 35 -18.33 -10.00 18.25
CA LYS A 35 -19.42 -10.41 17.36
C LYS A 35 -19.13 -9.97 15.92
N PRO A 36 -19.68 -10.65 14.91
CA PRO A 36 -19.53 -10.24 13.50
C PRO A 36 -19.98 -8.80 13.22
N GLU A 37 -20.98 -8.33 13.95
CA GLU A 37 -21.56 -6.98 13.90
C GLU A 37 -20.67 -5.89 14.52
N ASP A 38 -19.60 -6.27 15.22
CA ASP A 38 -18.61 -5.33 15.76
C ASP A 38 -17.53 -4.92 14.73
N VAL A 39 -17.53 -5.53 13.54
CA VAL A 39 -16.56 -5.22 12.48
C VAL A 39 -16.90 -3.86 11.85
N LYS A 40 -16.07 -2.85 12.15
CA LYS A 40 -16.24 -1.47 11.66
C LYS A 40 -15.38 -1.13 10.44
N ILE A 41 -14.74 -2.12 9.84
CA ILE A 41 -13.86 -1.97 8.68
C ILE A 41 -14.59 -2.60 7.49
N GLY A 42 -14.59 -1.92 6.34
CA GLY A 42 -15.04 -2.48 5.07
C GLY A 42 -13.96 -2.34 3.99
N ILE A 43 -13.97 -3.22 3.00
CA ILE A 43 -13.09 -3.14 1.82
C ILE A 43 -13.90 -2.64 0.64
N LEU A 44 -13.47 -1.54 0.04
CA LEU A 44 -14.12 -0.99 -1.15
C LEU A 44 -13.83 -1.88 -2.35
N SER A 45 -14.89 -2.41 -2.97
CA SER A 45 -14.80 -3.23 -4.18
C SER A 45 -15.17 -2.41 -5.40
N LEU A 46 -14.21 -2.21 -6.29
CA LEU A 46 -14.37 -1.56 -7.60
C LEU A 46 -13.83 -2.47 -8.71
N PRO A 47 -14.28 -2.35 -9.97
CA PRO A 47 -13.86 -3.23 -11.05
C PRO A 47 -12.34 -3.36 -11.26
N GLU A 48 -11.56 -2.31 -10.96
CA GLU A 48 -10.09 -2.29 -11.11
C GLU A 48 -9.35 -2.24 -9.75
N SER A 49 -10.07 -2.41 -8.65
CA SER A 49 -9.50 -2.63 -7.32
C SER A 49 -8.80 -3.99 -7.25
N LEU A 50 -7.92 -4.18 -6.26
CA LEU A 50 -7.28 -5.49 -6.09
C LEU A 50 -8.30 -6.50 -5.55
N SER A 51 -8.30 -7.71 -6.12
CA SER A 51 -9.23 -8.74 -5.71
C SER A 51 -8.90 -9.28 -4.31
N THR A 52 -9.93 -9.45 -3.50
CA THR A 52 -9.89 -10.08 -2.17
C THR A 52 -9.84 -11.60 -2.23
N VAL A 53 -9.97 -12.20 -3.42
CA VAL A 53 -9.92 -13.66 -3.58
C VAL A 53 -8.56 -14.16 -3.11
N PHE A 54 -8.57 -15.20 -2.26
CA PHE A 54 -7.37 -15.79 -1.68
C PHE A 54 -6.28 -16.02 -2.73
N SER A 55 -5.07 -15.51 -2.49
CA SER A 55 -3.97 -15.59 -3.45
C SER A 55 -3.44 -17.03 -3.55
N GLY A 56 -4.01 -17.83 -4.45
CA GLY A 56 -3.40 -19.07 -4.93
C GLY A 56 -2.48 -18.83 -6.13
N PHE A 57 -1.72 -19.85 -6.55
CA PHE A 57 -0.90 -19.78 -7.78
C PHE A 57 -1.70 -19.43 -9.05
N GLU A 58 -3.02 -19.57 -9.02
CA GLU A 58 -3.92 -19.28 -10.13
C GLU A 58 -4.41 -17.82 -10.18
N ASN A 59 -4.39 -17.10 -9.05
CA ASN A 59 -5.07 -15.79 -8.93
C ASN A 59 -4.15 -14.58 -9.21
N GLY A 60 -2.89 -14.83 -9.60
CA GLY A 60 -1.99 -13.79 -10.10
C GLY A 60 -1.52 -12.77 -9.05
N LYS A 61 -0.93 -11.68 -9.53
CA LYS A 61 -0.24 -10.66 -8.69
C LYS A 61 -1.17 -9.57 -8.12
N ASP A 62 -2.37 -9.41 -8.68
CA ASP A 62 -3.28 -8.30 -8.37
C ASP A 62 -4.34 -8.74 -7.34
N THR A 63 -3.90 -9.41 -6.26
CA THR A 63 -4.76 -9.90 -5.20
C THR A 63 -4.26 -9.45 -3.82
N ILE A 64 -5.21 -9.22 -2.92
CA ILE A 64 -4.97 -8.94 -1.49
C ILE A 64 -5.52 -10.05 -0.59
N GLY A 65 -5.89 -11.21 -1.17
CA GLY A 65 -6.53 -12.31 -0.47
C GLY A 65 -5.78 -12.83 0.75
N ILE A 66 -4.43 -12.88 0.70
CA ILE A 66 -3.63 -13.23 1.89
C ILE A 66 -3.85 -12.19 3.01
N PHE A 67 -3.83 -10.91 2.68
CA PHE A 67 -4.03 -9.84 3.65
C PHE A 67 -5.44 -9.85 4.23
N THR A 68 -6.46 -10.07 3.42
CA THR A 68 -7.86 -10.12 3.87
C THR A 68 -8.16 -11.38 4.67
N ASP A 69 -7.81 -12.56 4.17
CA ASP A 69 -8.22 -13.84 4.76
C ASP A 69 -7.33 -14.32 5.90
N GLN A 70 -6.06 -13.91 5.95
CA GLN A 70 -5.14 -14.31 7.03
C GLN A 70 -4.98 -13.20 8.06
N ILE A 71 -4.68 -11.97 7.63
CA ILE A 71 -4.31 -10.90 8.55
C ILE A 71 -5.54 -10.18 9.10
N LEU A 72 -6.36 -9.60 8.21
CA LEU A 72 -7.54 -8.85 8.64
C LEU A 72 -8.59 -9.75 9.29
N LYS A 73 -8.82 -10.94 8.72
CA LYS A 73 -9.78 -11.89 9.29
C LYS A 73 -9.41 -12.36 10.69
N GLU A 74 -8.13 -12.61 10.94
CA GLU A 74 -7.66 -13.01 12.27
C GLU A 74 -7.76 -11.86 13.29
N GLU A 75 -7.41 -10.63 12.86
CA GLU A 75 -7.38 -9.47 13.75
C GLU A 75 -8.72 -8.78 13.95
N TYR A 76 -9.59 -8.78 12.95
CA TYR A 76 -10.83 -8.04 12.90
C TYR A 76 -12.08 -8.91 12.68
N GLY A 77 -11.94 -10.15 12.22
CA GLY A 77 -13.06 -10.97 11.77
C GLY A 77 -13.35 -10.78 10.28
N ILE A 78 -14.43 -11.38 9.78
CA ILE A 78 -14.77 -11.29 8.35
C ILE A 78 -15.06 -9.83 8.00
N VAL A 79 -14.19 -9.23 7.19
CA VAL A 79 -14.32 -7.86 6.72
C VAL A 79 -15.22 -7.86 5.47
N PRO A 80 -16.36 -7.15 5.48
CA PRO A 80 -17.25 -7.09 4.33
C PRO A 80 -16.60 -6.34 3.17
N GLU A 81 -16.83 -6.85 1.95
CA GLU A 81 -16.64 -6.09 0.73
C GLU A 81 -17.86 -5.20 0.49
N ILE A 82 -17.62 -3.95 0.16
CA ILE A 82 -18.64 -2.94 -0.09
C ILE A 82 -18.63 -2.59 -1.57
N HIS A 83 -19.73 -2.92 -2.24
CA HIS A 83 -19.93 -2.61 -3.65
C HIS A 83 -20.60 -1.23 -3.78
N ILE A 84 -19.83 -0.17 -3.58
CA ILE A 84 -20.35 1.21 -3.45
C ILE A 84 -21.17 1.70 -4.65
N GLU A 85 -21.03 1.08 -5.82
CA GLU A 85 -21.86 1.36 -7.01
C GLU A 85 -23.30 0.86 -6.81
N GLU A 86 -23.47 -0.27 -6.14
CA GLU A 86 -24.73 -0.99 -6.00
C GLU A 86 -25.43 -0.64 -4.68
N GLU A 87 -24.65 -0.43 -3.61
CA GLU A 87 -25.16 -0.23 -2.25
C GLU A 87 -24.55 1.00 -1.54
N GLU A 88 -25.25 1.48 -0.52
CA GLU A 88 -24.71 2.49 0.39
C GLU A 88 -23.73 1.86 1.38
N ILE A 89 -22.72 2.62 1.81
CA ILE A 89 -21.80 2.17 2.86
C ILE A 89 -22.59 2.09 4.18
N PRO A 90 -22.67 0.91 4.84
CA PRO A 90 -23.43 0.76 6.08
C PRO A 90 -22.93 1.68 7.20
N ASP A 91 -23.83 2.15 8.07
CA ASP A 91 -23.48 3.04 9.19
C ASP A 91 -22.59 2.38 10.26
N SER A 92 -22.57 1.04 10.31
CA SER A 92 -21.67 0.28 11.17
C SER A 92 -20.20 0.40 10.76
N ILE A 93 -19.93 0.71 9.48
CA ILE A 93 -18.57 0.87 8.95
C ILE A 93 -18.05 2.26 9.31
N GLY A 94 -16.97 2.31 10.08
CA GLY A 94 -16.27 3.54 10.45
C GLY A 94 -14.94 3.72 9.70
N THR A 95 -14.44 2.70 9.01
CA THR A 95 -13.22 2.76 8.21
C THR A 95 -13.38 1.98 6.92
N LEU A 96 -13.07 2.61 5.79
CA LEU A 96 -13.09 2.00 4.48
C LEU A 96 -11.65 1.83 3.98
N LEU A 97 -11.32 0.63 3.50
CA LEU A 97 -10.05 0.31 2.86
C LEU A 97 -10.25 0.33 1.35
N TRP A 98 -9.55 1.21 0.65
CA TRP A 98 -9.53 1.23 -0.81
C TRP A 98 -8.13 0.88 -1.30
N ILE A 99 -7.99 -0.32 -1.86
CA ILE A 99 -6.69 -0.88 -2.22
C ILE A 99 -6.63 -1.19 -3.72
N GLY A 100 -5.56 -0.72 -4.36
CA GLY A 100 -5.33 -0.85 -5.79
C GLY A 100 -5.80 0.37 -6.56
N GLY A 101 -6.98 0.26 -7.16
CA GLY A 101 -7.41 1.17 -8.21
C GLY A 101 -8.92 1.22 -8.36
N GLY A 102 -9.36 1.70 -9.52
CA GLY A 102 -10.77 1.85 -9.89
C GLY A 102 -11.17 3.30 -10.04
N THR A 103 -12.08 3.54 -10.98
CA THR A 103 -12.84 4.79 -11.05
C THR A 103 -14.04 4.71 -10.11
N LEU A 104 -14.34 5.84 -9.48
CA LEU A 104 -15.65 6.07 -8.90
C LEU A 104 -16.55 6.68 -9.97
N SER A 105 -17.74 6.11 -10.15
CA SER A 105 -18.82 6.83 -10.82
C SER A 105 -19.26 8.06 -10.01
N GLU A 106 -20.16 8.87 -10.58
CA GLU A 106 -20.73 10.00 -9.86
C GLU A 106 -21.50 9.57 -8.60
N ILE A 107 -22.27 8.47 -8.67
CA ILE A 107 -23.01 7.96 -7.50
C ILE A 107 -22.07 7.40 -6.43
N SER A 108 -21.01 6.69 -6.85
CA SER A 108 -20.00 6.15 -5.94
C SER A 108 -19.18 7.25 -5.28
N SER A 109 -18.84 8.31 -6.03
CA SER A 109 -18.17 9.51 -5.49
C SER A 109 -19.04 10.21 -4.45
N TYR A 110 -20.33 10.41 -4.76
CA TYR A 110 -21.28 10.99 -3.82
C TYR A 110 -21.42 10.16 -2.53
N ARG A 111 -21.52 8.84 -2.64
CA ARG A 111 -21.60 7.94 -1.47
C ARG A 111 -20.34 7.97 -0.62
N LEU A 112 -19.16 8.02 -1.25
CA LEU A 112 -17.88 8.17 -0.54
C LEU A 112 -17.81 9.52 0.19
N ASP A 113 -18.24 10.60 -0.46
CA ASP A 113 -18.32 11.93 0.14
C ASP A 113 -19.22 11.93 1.39
N GLN A 114 -20.42 11.36 1.30
CA GLN A 114 -21.32 11.25 2.45
C GLN A 114 -20.69 10.46 3.61
N PHE A 115 -19.99 9.37 3.31
CA PHE A 115 -19.26 8.58 4.30
C PHE A 115 -18.16 9.38 5.01
N LEU A 116 -17.37 10.16 4.27
CA LEU A 116 -16.32 11.00 4.86
C LEU A 116 -16.92 12.18 5.64
N MET A 117 -18.00 12.80 5.14
CA MET A 117 -18.67 13.92 5.80
C MET A 117 -19.29 13.54 7.14
N ARG A 118 -19.80 12.31 7.29
CA ARG A 118 -20.31 11.79 8.58
C ARG A 118 -19.21 11.35 9.55
N GLY A 119 -17.94 11.51 9.19
CA GLY A 119 -16.79 11.19 10.04
C GLY A 119 -16.18 9.81 9.82
N GLY A 120 -16.49 9.15 8.69
CA GLY A 120 -15.82 7.94 8.27
C GLY A 120 -14.34 8.17 7.95
N ASN A 121 -13.54 7.13 8.12
CA ASN A 121 -12.10 7.15 7.79
C ASN A 121 -11.84 6.38 6.50
N LEU A 122 -10.97 6.90 5.64
CA LEU A 122 -10.54 6.22 4.42
C LEU A 122 -9.04 5.93 4.50
N ILE A 123 -8.66 4.67 4.30
CA ILE A 123 -7.28 4.27 4.05
C ILE A 123 -7.17 3.92 2.57
N LEU A 124 -6.34 4.68 1.87
CA LEU A 124 -6.15 4.57 0.43
C LEU A 124 -4.75 4.04 0.13
N LEU A 125 -4.67 2.89 -0.52
CA LEU A 125 -3.43 2.29 -1.04
C LEU A 125 -3.57 2.20 -2.56
N PHE A 126 -3.21 3.27 -3.27
CA PHE A 126 -3.52 3.43 -4.69
C PHE A 126 -2.32 3.19 -5.61
N LYS A 127 -2.55 2.60 -6.78
CA LYS A 127 -1.55 2.48 -7.86
C LYS A 127 -1.94 3.35 -9.06
N SER A 128 -1.00 4.13 -9.59
CA SER A 128 -1.19 4.86 -10.85
C SER A 128 -0.57 4.14 -12.07
N MET A 129 0.22 3.10 -11.82
CA MET A 129 0.85 2.27 -12.84
C MET A 129 0.31 0.84 -12.79
N ASP A 130 0.00 0.28 -13.95
CA ASP A 130 -0.22 -1.14 -14.16
C ASP A 130 1.08 -1.81 -14.60
N PHE A 131 1.42 -2.90 -13.90
CA PHE A 131 2.64 -3.65 -14.15
C PHE A 131 2.28 -4.90 -14.95
N ARG A 132 2.92 -5.08 -16.11
CA ARG A 132 2.85 -6.31 -16.89
C ARG A 132 4.19 -6.99 -16.76
N LEU A 133 4.25 -7.99 -15.89
CA LEU A 133 5.44 -8.81 -15.69
C LEU A 133 5.34 -10.02 -16.63
N ALA A 134 6.47 -10.45 -17.19
CA ALA A 134 6.52 -11.67 -17.98
C ALA A 134 5.95 -12.84 -17.17
N PRO A 135 5.18 -13.76 -17.78
CA PRO A 135 4.68 -14.93 -17.06
C PRO A 135 5.87 -15.82 -16.70
N SER A 136 6.38 -15.68 -15.49
CA SER A 136 7.23 -16.71 -14.90
C SER A 136 6.41 -17.99 -14.85
N ASN A 137 6.95 -19.09 -15.40
CA ASN A 137 6.36 -20.42 -15.22
C ASN A 137 5.91 -20.55 -13.75
N ARG A 138 4.60 -20.77 -13.57
CA ARG A 138 3.73 -20.46 -12.41
C ARG A 138 4.11 -21.12 -11.07
N LYS A 139 5.35 -21.61 -10.91
CA LYS A 139 5.87 -22.33 -9.73
C LYS A 139 6.82 -21.50 -8.86
N ASN A 140 7.33 -20.35 -9.32
CA ASN A 140 8.43 -19.63 -8.64
C ASN A 140 8.16 -18.15 -8.31
N GLY A 141 6.90 -17.75 -8.12
CA GLY A 141 6.56 -16.36 -7.78
C GLY A 141 6.83 -15.37 -8.92
N ILE A 142 6.88 -14.07 -8.60
CA ILE A 142 7.20 -13.00 -9.55
C ILE A 142 8.66 -13.18 -10.00
N ARG A 143 8.88 -13.65 -11.22
CA ARG A 143 10.20 -13.69 -11.85
C ARG A 143 10.16 -12.76 -13.06
N ILE A 144 10.95 -11.70 -13.02
CA ILE A 144 11.19 -10.88 -14.20
C ILE A 144 12.27 -11.63 -14.97
N ASP A 145 11.88 -12.33 -16.04
CA ASP A 145 12.83 -13.06 -16.86
C ASP A 145 13.70 -12.08 -17.68
N SER A 146 14.83 -12.58 -18.17
CA SER A 146 15.80 -11.80 -18.95
C SER A 146 15.34 -11.54 -20.39
N ILE A 147 14.15 -12.01 -20.78
CA ILE A 147 13.68 -12.14 -22.17
C ILE A 147 12.56 -11.14 -22.46
N SER A 148 11.66 -10.89 -21.51
CA SER A 148 10.59 -9.92 -21.62
C SER A 148 10.75 -8.87 -20.51
N PRO A 149 11.11 -7.62 -20.85
CA PRO A 149 11.15 -6.56 -19.87
C PRO A 149 9.76 -6.43 -19.29
N GLY A 150 9.62 -6.57 -17.97
CA GLY A 150 8.39 -6.13 -17.33
C GLY A 150 8.10 -4.69 -17.76
N ILE A 151 6.84 -4.35 -18.00
CA ILE A 151 6.43 -3.01 -18.42
C ILE A 151 5.54 -2.42 -17.34
N ALA A 152 5.87 -1.24 -16.85
CA ALA A 152 4.96 -0.38 -16.11
C ALA A 152 4.31 0.60 -17.09
N LYS A 153 2.99 0.72 -17.07
CA LYS A 153 2.24 1.67 -17.91
C LYS A 153 1.24 2.43 -17.03
N PRO A 154 0.93 3.70 -17.35
CA PRO A 154 -0.18 4.41 -16.71
C PRO A 154 -1.47 3.60 -16.73
N THR A 155 -2.21 3.61 -15.62
CA THR A 155 -3.59 3.10 -15.63
C THR A 155 -4.48 4.08 -16.40
N SER A 156 -5.48 3.57 -17.12
CA SER A 156 -6.35 4.40 -17.97
C SER A 156 -7.23 5.36 -17.17
N TYR A 157 -7.50 5.04 -15.91
CA TYR A 157 -8.42 5.76 -15.03
C TYR A 157 -7.77 6.83 -14.14
N ILE A 158 -6.43 6.89 -14.08
CA ILE A 158 -5.74 7.70 -13.06
C ILE A 158 -6.10 9.19 -13.14
N GLU A 159 -6.24 9.75 -14.33
CA GLU A 159 -6.54 11.17 -14.50
C GLU A 159 -7.96 11.52 -14.07
N GLU A 160 -8.94 10.66 -14.38
CA GLU A 160 -10.32 10.83 -13.94
C GLU A 160 -10.41 10.73 -12.41
N GLN A 161 -9.76 9.71 -11.84
CA GLN A 161 -9.74 9.50 -10.41
C GLN A 161 -9.01 10.63 -9.65
N ASN A 162 -7.93 11.16 -10.22
CA ASN A 162 -7.22 12.29 -9.64
C ASN A 162 -8.07 13.57 -9.60
N ARG A 163 -9.04 13.77 -10.49
CA ARG A 163 -9.97 14.91 -10.38
C ARG A 163 -10.76 14.87 -9.07
N ILE A 164 -11.12 13.66 -8.61
CA ILE A 164 -11.80 13.46 -7.33
C ILE A 164 -10.82 13.65 -6.17
N PHE A 165 -9.64 13.02 -6.22
CA PHE A 165 -8.62 13.16 -5.17
C PHE A 165 -8.17 14.61 -4.97
N GLU A 166 -8.12 15.38 -6.04
CA GLU A 166 -7.75 16.79 -5.98
C GLU A 166 -8.76 17.63 -5.19
N TYR A 167 -10.03 17.24 -5.09
CA TYR A 167 -10.98 17.88 -4.17
C TYR A 167 -10.62 17.59 -2.72
N TYR A 168 -10.12 16.40 -2.39
CA TYR A 168 -9.54 16.10 -1.07
C TYR A 168 -8.14 16.70 -0.87
N GLY A 169 -7.61 17.37 -1.90
CA GLY A 169 -6.38 18.15 -1.84
C GLY A 169 -5.11 17.32 -2.02
N PHE A 170 -5.17 16.19 -2.71
CA PHE A 170 -3.98 15.46 -3.15
C PHE A 170 -4.15 14.88 -4.55
N ARG A 171 -3.04 14.43 -5.14
CA ARG A 171 -3.01 13.72 -6.42
C ARG A 171 -1.98 12.61 -6.35
N VAL A 172 -2.32 11.46 -6.93
CA VAL A 172 -1.36 10.37 -7.15
C VAL A 172 -0.74 10.57 -8.53
N ASN A 173 0.56 10.85 -8.58
CA ASN A 173 1.24 11.14 -9.84
C ASN A 173 1.38 9.86 -10.68
N THR A 174 1.38 10.02 -11.99
CA THR A 174 1.49 8.92 -12.96
C THR A 174 2.96 8.65 -13.26
N ASP A 175 3.66 8.15 -12.25
CA ASP A 175 5.10 7.93 -12.29
C ASP A 175 5.52 6.69 -11.49
N LEU A 176 6.80 6.34 -11.64
CA LEU A 176 7.50 5.37 -10.82
C LEU A 176 8.71 6.04 -10.21
N VAL A 177 8.85 5.94 -8.89
CA VAL A 177 10.00 6.45 -8.17
C VAL A 177 11.03 5.35 -8.03
N LEU A 178 12.28 5.66 -8.38
CA LEU A 178 13.41 4.73 -8.39
C LEU A 178 14.52 5.27 -7.49
N ASP A 179 14.90 4.49 -6.48
CA ASP A 179 15.92 4.88 -5.50
C ASP A 179 16.90 3.71 -5.29
N PRO A 180 17.93 3.56 -6.14
CA PRO A 180 18.82 2.40 -6.11
C PRO A 180 19.66 2.35 -4.82
N ASN A 181 19.97 3.50 -4.23
CA ASN A 181 20.76 3.59 -2.98
C ASN A 181 19.97 3.11 -1.76
N HIS A 182 18.64 3.23 -1.82
CA HIS A 182 17.72 2.71 -0.81
C HIS A 182 16.95 1.49 -1.33
N SER A 183 17.57 0.67 -2.17
CA SER A 183 16.98 -0.57 -2.70
C SER A 183 17.84 -1.78 -2.36
N LEU A 184 17.23 -2.96 -2.31
CA LEU A 184 17.95 -4.20 -1.97
C LEU A 184 18.75 -4.74 -3.18
N PRO A 185 20.07 -4.98 -3.06
CA PRO A 185 20.89 -5.52 -4.15
C PRO A 185 20.76 -7.04 -4.26
N ILE A 186 19.58 -7.51 -4.66
CA ILE A 186 19.27 -8.94 -4.82
C ILE A 186 19.47 -9.46 -6.25
N SER A 187 20.07 -8.64 -7.13
CA SER A 187 20.32 -8.98 -8.54
C SER A 187 21.40 -10.06 -8.73
N SER A 188 21.52 -10.54 -9.97
CA SER A 188 22.65 -11.37 -10.38
C SER A 188 23.94 -10.55 -10.41
N LEU A 189 25.09 -11.22 -10.27
CA LEU A 189 26.39 -10.56 -10.48
C LEU A 189 26.48 -10.10 -11.94
N THR A 190 26.73 -8.82 -12.13
CA THR A 190 26.88 -8.17 -13.44
C THR A 190 28.03 -7.18 -13.39
N GLU A 191 28.54 -6.80 -14.55
CA GLU A 191 29.42 -5.64 -14.66
C GLU A 191 28.57 -4.38 -14.44
N VAL A 192 28.79 -3.69 -13.31
CA VAL A 192 28.05 -2.47 -12.93
C VAL A 192 28.74 -1.21 -13.42
N GLU A 193 30.06 -1.27 -13.54
CA GLU A 193 30.93 -0.28 -14.15
C GLU A 193 32.04 -1.00 -14.92
N PRO A 194 32.69 -0.40 -15.92
CA PRO A 194 33.76 -1.05 -16.68
C PRO A 194 34.85 -1.66 -15.78
N GLY A 195 34.95 -2.99 -15.78
CA GLY A 195 35.89 -3.76 -14.96
C GLY A 195 35.45 -4.08 -13.53
N ILE A 196 34.26 -3.64 -13.10
CA ILE A 196 33.74 -3.85 -11.74
C ILE A 196 32.54 -4.80 -11.78
N ILE A 197 32.73 -6.01 -11.24
CA ILE A 197 31.67 -7.01 -11.07
C ILE A 197 31.00 -6.80 -9.72
N GLY A 198 29.70 -6.56 -9.71
CA GLY A 198 28.93 -6.32 -8.49
C GLY A 198 27.48 -6.78 -8.63
N LYS A 199 26.73 -6.69 -7.53
CA LYS A 199 25.27 -6.80 -7.57
C LYS A 199 24.70 -5.39 -7.70
N TYR A 200 23.73 -5.24 -8.58
CA TYR A 200 22.97 -4.01 -8.74
C TYR A 200 21.69 -4.07 -7.88
N ALA A 201 21.17 -2.90 -7.52
CA ALA A 201 19.89 -2.79 -6.84
C ALA A 201 18.75 -3.19 -7.79
N TYR A 202 18.22 -4.41 -7.65
CA TYR A 202 17.12 -4.88 -8.46
C TYR A 202 16.37 -6.04 -7.78
N PRO A 203 15.01 -6.04 -7.76
CA PRO A 203 14.12 -5.00 -8.28
C PRO A 203 14.27 -3.70 -7.48
N LEU A 204 13.97 -2.57 -8.12
CA LEU A 204 14.06 -1.22 -7.54
C LEU A 204 12.90 -0.95 -6.58
N TRP A 205 12.76 -1.81 -5.57
CA TRP A 205 11.82 -1.61 -4.47
C TRP A 205 12.51 -0.77 -3.40
N ILE A 206 11.83 0.29 -2.98
CA ILE A 206 12.40 1.27 -2.07
C ILE A 206 12.25 0.77 -0.65
N LEU A 207 13.36 0.64 0.06
CA LEU A 207 13.42 0.42 1.49
C LEU A 207 13.47 1.78 2.20
N VAL A 208 12.33 2.22 2.69
CA VAL A 208 12.17 3.49 3.39
C VAL A 208 12.61 3.32 4.84
N GLY A 209 13.70 3.98 5.23
CA GLY A 209 14.28 3.90 6.56
C GLY A 209 13.97 5.09 7.46
N SER A 210 13.85 4.83 8.76
CA SER A 210 13.76 5.88 9.79
C SER A 210 15.09 6.62 9.95
N SER A 211 16.22 5.91 9.86
CA SER A 211 17.58 6.48 9.89
C SER A 211 17.82 7.56 8.84
N ASP A 212 17.17 7.43 7.69
CA ASP A 212 17.37 8.29 6.51
C ASP A 212 16.31 9.41 6.44
N GLN A 213 15.53 9.59 7.51
CA GLN A 213 14.44 10.57 7.59
C GLN A 213 13.45 10.43 6.42
N MET A 214 13.20 9.20 5.98
CA MET A 214 12.24 8.85 4.94
C MET A 214 10.88 8.44 5.53
N LEU A 215 10.88 8.03 6.81
CA LEU A 215 9.70 7.82 7.65
C LEU A 215 9.50 9.01 8.59
N SER A 216 8.27 9.48 8.78
CA SER A 216 7.97 10.49 9.80
C SER A 216 8.06 9.88 11.21
N GLU A 217 8.93 10.46 12.04
CA GLU A 217 9.12 10.04 13.44
C GLU A 217 7.98 10.47 14.37
N VAL A 218 7.19 11.47 13.96
CA VAL A 218 6.10 12.04 14.78
C VAL A 218 4.75 11.40 14.46
N SER A 219 4.60 10.85 13.26
CA SER A 219 3.35 10.23 12.81
C SER A 219 3.14 8.88 13.47
N GLN A 220 1.98 8.69 14.10
CA GLN A 220 1.57 7.42 14.72
C GLN A 220 1.51 6.24 13.73
N PHE A 221 1.44 6.53 12.43
CA PHE A 221 1.41 5.50 11.38
C PHE A 221 2.79 5.03 10.95
N THR A 222 3.84 5.80 11.21
CA THR A 222 5.20 5.51 10.70
C THR A 222 6.24 5.42 11.80
N SER A 223 6.03 6.08 12.94
CA SER A 223 6.95 6.07 14.09
C SER A 223 7.25 4.68 14.66
N PRO A 224 6.36 3.67 14.62
CA PRO A 224 6.70 2.33 15.10
C PRO A 224 7.62 1.54 14.15
N PHE A 225 7.79 1.98 12.90
CA PHE A 225 8.52 1.23 11.89
C PHE A 225 9.96 1.72 11.79
N GLN A 226 10.91 0.77 11.78
CA GLN A 226 12.31 1.08 11.48
C GLN A 226 12.56 1.20 9.98
N ASN A 227 11.98 0.27 9.22
CA ASN A 227 12.09 0.17 7.77
C ASN A 227 10.77 -0.30 7.16
N LEU A 228 10.44 0.17 5.96
CA LEU A 228 9.28 -0.25 5.19
C LEU A 228 9.68 -0.50 3.73
N LEU A 229 9.39 -1.69 3.20
CA LEU A 229 9.63 -2.01 1.80
C LEU A 229 8.42 -1.57 0.96
N LEU A 230 8.65 -0.72 -0.03
CA LEU A 230 7.63 -0.16 -0.94
C LEU A 230 7.91 -0.62 -2.37
N PRO A 231 7.20 -1.66 -2.85
CA PRO A 231 7.32 -2.12 -4.23
C PRO A 231 6.71 -1.12 -5.21
N TRP A 232 7.52 -0.66 -6.16
CA TRP A 232 7.10 0.13 -7.32
C TRP A 232 6.04 1.20 -7.04
N ILE A 233 6.45 2.19 -6.26
CA ILE A 233 5.58 3.24 -5.76
C ILE A 233 5.54 4.46 -6.68
N SER A 234 4.40 5.13 -6.68
CA SER A 234 4.17 6.41 -7.36
C SER A 234 4.21 7.55 -6.36
N SER A 235 4.65 8.72 -6.82
CA SER A 235 4.77 9.91 -5.98
C SER A 235 3.42 10.60 -5.75
N LEU A 236 3.32 11.40 -4.69
CA LEU A 236 2.14 12.17 -4.31
C LEU A 236 2.38 13.68 -4.39
N THR A 237 1.43 14.40 -4.97
CA THR A 237 1.34 15.86 -4.90
C THR A 237 0.25 16.26 -3.92
N LEU A 238 0.53 17.24 -3.05
CA LEU A 238 -0.41 17.75 -2.06
C LEU A 238 -0.80 19.20 -2.39
N PHE A 239 -2.08 19.53 -2.20
CA PHE A 239 -2.69 20.83 -2.47
C PHE A 239 -3.34 21.37 -1.19
N PRO A 240 -2.56 21.78 -0.17
CA PRO A 240 -3.10 22.28 1.09
C PRO A 240 -4.03 23.48 0.91
N ASP A 241 -3.80 24.31 -0.12
CA ASP A 241 -4.62 25.49 -0.42
C ASP A 241 -6.05 25.14 -0.86
N LYS A 242 -6.27 23.94 -1.43
CA LYS A 242 -7.61 23.45 -1.79
C LYS A 242 -8.42 23.03 -0.56
N GLN A 243 -7.75 22.71 0.56
CA GLN A 243 -8.36 22.24 1.80
C GLN A 243 -7.78 22.96 3.03
N PRO A 244 -8.00 24.27 3.19
CA PRO A 244 -7.31 25.09 4.20
C PRO A 244 -7.63 24.68 5.65
N LYS A 245 -8.80 24.09 5.88
CA LYS A 245 -9.27 23.57 7.17
C LYS A 245 -8.73 22.16 7.50
N VAL A 246 -7.92 21.59 6.62
CA VAL A 246 -7.35 20.26 6.75
C VAL A 246 -5.84 20.39 6.95
N LYS A 247 -5.29 19.59 7.86
CA LYS A 247 -3.86 19.39 8.03
C LYS A 247 -3.46 18.20 7.18
N MET A 248 -2.57 18.45 6.22
CA MET A 248 -1.92 17.42 5.41
C MET A 248 -0.49 17.28 5.90
N GLU A 249 -0.10 16.06 6.24
CA GLU A 249 1.19 15.74 6.84
C GLU A 249 1.83 14.60 6.04
N THR A 250 2.99 14.86 5.42
CA THR A 250 3.76 13.81 4.75
C THR A 250 4.29 12.83 5.79
N ILE A 251 4.03 11.55 5.57
CA ILE A 251 4.44 10.47 6.50
C ILE A 251 5.51 9.56 5.89
N LEU A 252 5.59 9.50 4.56
CA LEU A 252 6.54 8.69 3.80
C LEU A 252 7.11 9.52 2.65
N SER A 253 8.41 9.41 2.41
CA SER A 253 9.09 10.05 1.27
C SER A 253 10.28 9.24 0.76
N SER A 254 10.75 9.54 -0.45
CA SER A 254 12.02 9.05 -0.99
C SER A 254 13.22 9.75 -0.35
N SER A 255 14.42 9.30 -0.69
CA SER A 255 15.63 10.12 -0.54
C SER A 255 15.64 11.26 -1.58
N GLU A 256 16.58 12.19 -1.44
CA GLU A 256 16.80 13.26 -2.42
C GLU A 256 17.42 12.74 -3.73
N GLU A 257 18.00 11.54 -3.71
CA GLU A 257 18.68 10.93 -4.85
C GLU A 257 17.74 10.12 -5.75
N ALA A 258 16.48 9.96 -5.34
CA ALA A 258 15.51 9.21 -6.10
C ALA A 258 15.17 9.89 -7.45
N GLU A 259 15.09 9.09 -8.51
CA GLU A 259 14.64 9.51 -9.83
C GLU A 259 13.13 9.29 -9.95
N ILE A 260 12.44 10.17 -10.68
CA ILE A 260 11.09 9.95 -11.17
C ILE A 260 11.14 9.63 -12.66
N ARG A 261 10.50 8.52 -13.05
CA ARG A 261 10.21 8.23 -14.46
C ARG A 261 8.71 8.29 -14.70
N SER A 262 8.31 9.07 -15.70
CA SER A 262 6.90 9.28 -16.07
C SER A 262 6.68 8.86 -17.53
N SER A 263 6.05 7.69 -17.76
CA SER A 263 5.55 7.20 -19.05
C SER A 263 5.34 5.68 -18.94
N VAL A 264 5.29 4.99 -20.08
CA VAL A 264 5.61 3.56 -20.14
C VAL A 264 7.09 3.38 -19.77
N ILE A 265 7.37 2.49 -18.82
CA ILE A 265 8.71 2.23 -18.28
C ILE A 265 9.00 0.74 -18.43
N ALA A 266 10.12 0.42 -19.07
CA ALA A 266 10.66 -0.94 -19.03
C ALA A 266 11.36 -1.14 -17.68
N ILE A 267 10.80 -2.00 -16.84
CA ILE A 267 11.29 -2.29 -15.48
C ILE A 267 12.14 -3.56 -15.43
N GLY A 268 12.57 -4.09 -16.57
CA GLY A 268 13.50 -5.22 -16.64
C GLY A 268 14.93 -4.82 -16.25
N GLU A 269 15.64 -5.71 -15.56
CA GLU A 269 17.00 -5.49 -15.04
C GLU A 269 17.95 -4.93 -16.11
N LYS A 270 17.98 -5.56 -17.30
CA LYS A 270 18.82 -5.11 -18.42
C LYS A 270 18.47 -3.71 -18.92
N GLN A 271 17.19 -3.36 -18.95
CA GLN A 271 16.72 -2.07 -19.44
C GLN A 271 16.98 -0.95 -18.44
N ILE A 272 16.91 -1.27 -17.15
CA ILE A 272 17.33 -0.39 -16.06
C ILE A 272 18.84 -0.14 -16.12
N LEU A 273 19.65 -1.18 -16.30
CA LEU A 273 21.11 -1.04 -16.42
C LEU A 273 21.52 -0.26 -17.69
N ALA A 274 20.80 -0.45 -18.80
CA ALA A 274 21.08 0.26 -20.04
C ALA A 274 20.67 1.75 -20.01
N ASN A 275 19.76 2.14 -19.11
CA ASN A 275 19.37 3.52 -18.88
C ASN A 275 19.58 3.87 -17.40
N PRO A 276 20.82 4.20 -17.01
CA PRO A 276 21.21 4.43 -15.62
C PRO A 276 20.33 5.47 -14.93
N ILE A 277 20.13 5.27 -13.63
CA ILE A 277 19.27 6.13 -12.83
C ILE A 277 19.97 7.45 -12.54
N GLN A 278 19.27 8.57 -12.71
CA GLN A 278 19.80 9.92 -12.46
C GLN A 278 19.19 10.51 -11.19
N SER A 279 20.02 11.13 -10.35
CA SER A 279 19.54 11.76 -9.11
C SER A 279 18.55 12.89 -9.40
N GLY A 280 17.38 12.85 -8.73
CA GLY A 280 16.33 13.86 -8.88
C GLY A 280 16.56 15.15 -8.07
N GLY A 281 17.45 15.12 -7.08
CA GLY A 281 17.83 16.27 -6.24
C GLY A 281 16.75 16.75 -5.26
N GLN A 282 15.65 16.01 -5.07
CA GLN A 282 14.57 16.37 -4.16
C GLN A 282 13.82 15.14 -3.64
N LYS A 283 13.30 15.21 -2.42
CA LYS A 283 12.45 14.15 -1.84
C LYS A 283 11.08 14.13 -2.51
N ASN A 284 10.64 12.94 -2.89
CA ASN A 284 9.32 12.68 -3.44
C ASN A 284 8.42 12.09 -2.36
N ARG A 285 7.16 12.53 -2.27
CA ARG A 285 6.24 12.06 -1.23
C ARG A 285 5.59 10.74 -1.65
N PHE A 286 5.43 9.81 -0.72
CA PHE A 286 4.80 8.51 -0.95
C PHE A 286 3.51 8.32 -0.15
N GLY A 287 3.39 9.01 0.97
CA GLY A 287 2.25 8.87 1.88
C GLY A 287 1.94 10.18 2.58
N CYS A 288 0.65 10.41 2.83
CA CYS A 288 0.16 11.58 3.53
C CYS A 288 -0.95 11.18 4.50
N ASN A 289 -0.93 11.76 5.70
CA ASN A 289 -2.06 11.77 6.60
C ASN A 289 -2.86 13.06 6.39
N VAL A 290 -4.16 12.94 6.19
CA VAL A 290 -5.08 14.04 5.92
C VAL A 290 -6.14 14.07 7.02
N ARG A 291 -6.12 15.11 7.86
CA ARG A 291 -7.04 15.24 9.01
C ARG A 291 -7.57 16.65 9.17
N ARG A 292 -8.80 16.81 9.65
CA ARG A 292 -9.37 18.13 9.94
C ARG A 292 -8.56 18.85 11.03
N LYS A 293 -8.32 20.15 10.86
CA LYS A 293 -7.77 21.00 11.92
C LYS A 293 -8.87 21.21 12.97
N PHE A 294 -8.56 20.89 14.23
CA PHE A 294 -9.41 21.21 15.38
C PHE A 294 -9.35 22.71 15.67
#